data_AF-A0ABD3I0S4-F1
#
_entry.id   AF-A0ABD3I0S4-F1
#
_cell.length_a   1.000
_cell.length_b   1.000
_cell.length_c   1.000
_cell.angle_alpha   90.00
_cell.angle_beta   90.00
_cell.angle_gamma   90.00
#
_symmetry.space_group_name_H-M   'P 1'
#
loop_
_entity.id
_entity.type
_entity.pdbx_description
1 polymer ?
#
loop_
_entity_poly.entity_id
_entity_poly.type
_entity_poly.pdbx_seq_one_letter_code
_entity_poly.pdbx_strand_id
1 'polypeptide(L)'
;MTLLCWEEGEFPASMQEGIIKLLPKENSANRGDLKTISLPGDISLDVAALADDTAVFLEVHHDSFQAFQSLLDCFQSASGAKVNYKKSKILILGKYSTPPNWLANGPFLVLGRCQAARDLGVMVASNLKPQDAWAHTLASISAHLQSLSDRNLSFESRTTVLRFLIQTKLSFPVSLVRLRNSQVKTLRQLLRSLLWGLGPTDKSKTPLVSWDYLALPTSEGGLGVWDFHNFGLAFIAKYVGSLLTDPPDASWPCLFWSLCRDDIRRTKEEFLLLATSPSTQGLLFFARMIRTWDDFRLSLELRSLSFSFGGGTWSVPLLADSFLEGS
;
A
#
# COMPACT_ATOMS: atom_id res chain seq x y z
N MET A 1 -16.06 1.06 -9.46
CA MET A 1 -15.73 2.48 -9.28
C MET A 1 -15.78 2.84 -7.80
N THR A 2 -14.72 3.43 -7.26
CA THR A 2 -14.64 3.89 -5.87
C THR A 2 -14.68 5.42 -5.87
N LEU A 3 -15.68 6.02 -5.24
CA LEU A 3 -15.71 7.47 -5.06
C LEU A 3 -15.10 7.81 -3.71
N LEU A 4 -14.09 8.67 -3.71
CA LEU A 4 -13.40 9.16 -2.54
C LEU A 4 -13.82 10.62 -2.35
N CYS A 5 -14.77 10.87 -1.46
CA CYS A 5 -15.24 12.23 -1.17
C CYS A 5 -14.44 12.80 0.01
N TRP A 6 -13.91 14.01 -0.12
CA TRP A 6 -13.07 14.64 0.91
C TRP A 6 -13.57 16.03 1.32
N GLU A 7 -13.33 16.37 2.58
CA GLU A 7 -13.51 17.70 3.15
C GLU A 7 -12.15 18.23 3.61
N GLU A 8 -11.88 19.52 3.38
CA GLU A 8 -10.66 20.18 3.83
C GLU A 8 -10.37 19.90 5.32
N GLY A 9 -9.19 19.34 5.61
CA GLY A 9 -8.77 18.96 6.96
C GLY A 9 -7.72 17.84 7.02
N GLU A 10 -7.43 17.36 8.23
CA GLU A 10 -6.41 16.34 8.51
C GLU A 10 -6.67 15.01 7.76
N PHE A 11 -5.62 14.48 7.12
CA PHE A 11 -5.65 13.20 6.42
C PHE A 11 -5.83 12.03 7.42
N PRO A 12 -6.89 11.21 7.31
CA PRO A 12 -7.06 10.06 8.19
C PRO A 12 -5.95 9.02 8.02
N ALA A 13 -5.44 8.47 9.13
CA ALA A 13 -4.32 7.52 9.18
C ALA A 13 -4.37 6.35 8.16
N SER A 14 -5.58 5.87 7.83
CA SER A 14 -5.79 4.75 6.90
C SER A 14 -5.83 5.14 5.41
N MET A 15 -6.05 6.42 5.09
CA MET A 15 -5.93 6.97 3.72
C MET A 15 -4.47 6.90 3.23
N GLN A 16 -3.54 7.06 4.16
CA GLN A 16 -2.16 7.47 3.90
C GLN A 16 -1.30 6.32 3.35
N GLU A 17 -1.71 5.08 3.61
CA GLU A 17 -1.01 3.86 3.20
C GLU A 17 -1.45 3.36 1.80
N GLY A 18 -2.66 3.70 1.33
CA GLY A 18 -3.19 3.25 0.04
C GLY A 18 -3.20 4.31 -1.07
N ILE A 19 -3.27 5.60 -0.71
CA ILE A 19 -3.48 6.69 -1.66
C ILE A 19 -2.35 6.88 -2.66
N ILE A 20 -1.11 6.61 -2.28
CA ILE A 20 0.06 6.93 -3.14
C ILE A 20 0.04 6.19 -4.47
N LYS A 21 -0.58 5.00 -4.53
CA LYS A 21 -0.82 4.29 -5.81
C LYS A 21 -2.12 4.69 -6.51
N LEU A 22 -3.01 5.37 -5.80
CA LEU A 22 -4.24 5.97 -6.33
C LEU A 22 -4.04 7.45 -6.68
N LEU A 23 -2.82 7.99 -6.59
CA LEU A 23 -2.54 9.31 -7.13
C LEU A 23 -2.49 9.17 -8.67
N PRO A 24 -3.20 10.03 -9.43
CA PRO A 24 -3.16 10.04 -10.88
C PRO A 24 -1.71 10.13 -11.36
N LYS A 25 -1.34 9.37 -12.38
CA LYS A 25 0.02 9.47 -12.95
C LYS A 25 0.23 10.74 -13.79
N GLU A 26 -0.85 11.41 -14.19
CA GLU A 26 -0.82 12.60 -15.03
C GLU A 26 -1.81 13.65 -14.51
N ASN A 27 -1.42 14.91 -14.57
CA ASN A 27 -2.27 16.07 -14.27
C ASN A 27 -3.17 16.36 -15.48
N SER A 28 -4.49 16.21 -15.35
CA SER A 28 -5.44 16.61 -16.40
C SER A 28 -5.93 18.04 -16.16
N ALA A 29 -5.59 18.96 -17.06
CA ALA A 29 -5.73 20.40 -16.90
C ALA A 29 -7.05 21.04 -17.37
N ASN A 30 -8.17 20.32 -17.49
CA ASN A 30 -9.44 20.95 -17.91
C ASN A 30 -10.61 20.49 -17.03
N ARG A 31 -11.04 21.38 -16.13
CA ARG A 31 -12.16 21.19 -15.22
C ARG A 31 -13.25 22.21 -15.54
N GLY A 32 -14.47 21.73 -15.82
CA GLY A 32 -15.68 22.53 -15.68
C GLY A 32 -16.06 22.70 -14.20
N ASP A 33 -17.35 22.54 -13.88
CA ASP A 33 -17.91 22.73 -12.52
C ASP A 33 -17.54 21.66 -11.47
N LEU A 34 -16.70 20.67 -11.81
CA LEU A 34 -16.27 19.62 -10.89
C LEU A 34 -15.18 20.15 -9.95
N LYS A 35 -15.55 20.43 -8.70
CA LYS A 35 -14.56 20.68 -7.64
C LYS A 35 -13.95 19.36 -7.18
N THR A 36 -12.65 19.22 -7.39
CA THR A 36 -11.89 18.04 -7.01
C THR A 36 -10.87 18.39 -5.93
N ILE A 37 -10.18 17.37 -5.41
CA ILE A 37 -9.34 17.53 -4.23
C ILE A 37 -8.04 18.24 -4.61
N SER A 38 -7.75 19.37 -3.97
CA SER A 38 -6.44 20.02 -4.07
C SER A 38 -5.59 19.62 -2.87
N LEU A 39 -4.49 18.91 -3.14
CA LEU A 39 -3.48 18.57 -2.17
C LEU A 39 -2.42 19.68 -2.08
N PRO A 40 -1.64 19.72 -0.98
CA PRO A 40 -0.47 20.59 -0.89
C PRO A 40 0.43 20.47 -2.13
N GLY A 41 0.99 21.60 -2.57
CA GLY A 41 1.84 21.63 -3.77
C GLY A 41 1.10 21.77 -5.11
N ASP A 42 -0.14 22.25 -5.10
CA ASP A 42 -1.01 22.43 -6.28
C ASP A 42 -1.30 21.11 -7.02
N ILE A 43 -1.23 19.99 -6.31
CA ILE A 43 -1.51 18.68 -6.87
C ILE A 43 -2.99 18.43 -6.79
N SER A 44 -3.54 18.09 -7.94
CA SER A 44 -4.96 18.12 -8.13
C SER A 44 -5.42 16.67 -8.35
N LEU A 45 -6.14 16.11 -7.39
CA LEU A 45 -6.60 14.73 -7.41
C LEU A 45 -7.96 14.63 -8.07
N ASP A 46 -8.00 14.03 -9.27
CA ASP A 46 -9.21 13.86 -10.06
C ASP A 46 -9.65 12.41 -10.14
N VAL A 47 -8.90 11.61 -10.88
CA VAL A 47 -9.27 10.24 -11.22
C VAL A 47 -8.01 9.38 -11.23
N ALA A 48 -8.09 8.24 -10.57
CA ALA A 48 -7.10 7.19 -10.70
C ALA A 48 -7.77 5.93 -11.24
N ALA A 49 -7.42 5.55 -12.46
CA ALA A 49 -7.96 4.38 -13.11
C ALA A 49 -6.89 3.31 -13.28
N LEU A 50 -7.23 2.08 -12.93
CA LEU A 50 -6.47 0.89 -13.26
C LEU A 50 -7.42 -0.13 -13.91
N ALA A 51 -7.30 -0.30 -15.23
CA ALA A 51 -8.22 -1.11 -16.02
C ALA A 51 -9.70 -0.69 -15.80
N ASP A 52 -10.54 -1.58 -15.27
CA ASP A 52 -11.96 -1.33 -14.96
C ASP A 52 -12.19 -0.72 -13.57
N ASP A 53 -11.18 -0.77 -12.69
CA ASP A 53 -11.24 -0.16 -11.36
C ASP A 53 -10.85 1.31 -11.45
N THR A 54 -11.87 2.18 -11.43
CA THR A 54 -11.71 3.64 -11.41
C THR A 54 -12.02 4.20 -10.03
N ALA A 55 -11.08 4.95 -9.46
CA ALA A 55 -11.27 5.79 -8.29
C ALA A 55 -11.42 7.25 -8.70
N VAL A 56 -12.42 7.95 -8.16
CA VAL A 56 -12.67 9.38 -8.44
C VAL A 56 -12.62 10.14 -7.12
N PHE A 57 -11.94 11.28 -7.11
CA PHE A 57 -11.72 12.12 -5.95
C PHE A 57 -12.56 13.39 -6.10
N LEU A 58 -13.51 13.60 -5.18
CA LEU A 58 -14.40 14.75 -5.21
C LEU A 58 -14.40 15.47 -3.87
N GLU A 59 -14.57 16.78 -3.91
CA GLU A 59 -14.91 17.54 -2.71
C GLU A 59 -16.33 17.16 -2.24
N VAL A 60 -16.58 17.12 -0.93
CA VAL A 60 -17.91 16.86 -0.34
C VAL A 60 -18.81 18.08 -0.55
N HIS A 61 -19.29 18.28 -1.78
CA HIS A 61 -20.21 19.35 -2.15
C HIS A 61 -21.33 18.80 -3.04
N HIS A 62 -22.57 19.24 -2.80
CA HIS A 62 -23.74 18.76 -3.52
C HIS A 62 -23.62 19.00 -5.04
N ASP A 63 -23.24 20.23 -5.43
CA ASP A 63 -23.13 20.59 -6.84
C ASP A 63 -22.04 19.79 -7.56
N SER A 64 -20.90 19.53 -6.90
CA SER A 64 -19.83 18.68 -7.45
C SER A 64 -20.29 17.24 -7.67
N PHE A 65 -21.07 16.70 -6.72
CA PHE A 65 -21.64 15.36 -6.86
C PHE A 65 -22.68 15.29 -7.99
N GLN A 66 -23.53 16.30 -8.13
CA GLN A 66 -24.52 16.37 -9.21
C GLN A 66 -23.86 16.52 -10.58
N ALA A 67 -22.81 17.34 -10.70
CA ALA A 67 -22.00 17.46 -11.90
C ALA A 67 -21.34 16.12 -12.26
N PHE A 68 -20.85 15.38 -11.26
CA PHE A 68 -20.26 14.06 -11.46
C PHE A 68 -21.27 13.03 -11.95
N GLN A 69 -22.48 13.00 -11.38
CA GLN A 69 -23.56 12.13 -11.87
C GLN A 69 -23.92 12.44 -13.32
N SER A 70 -24.03 13.73 -13.65
CA SER A 70 -24.30 14.18 -15.02
C SER A 70 -23.20 13.77 -16.01
N LEU A 71 -21.93 13.81 -15.57
CA LEU A 71 -20.79 13.34 -16.35
C LEU A 71 -20.86 11.83 -16.58
N LEU A 72 -21.19 11.04 -15.55
CA LEU A 72 -21.37 9.60 -15.69
C LEU A 72 -22.50 9.26 -16.65
N ASP A 73 -23.64 9.94 -16.55
CA ASP A 73 -24.77 9.71 -17.45
C ASP A 73 -24.38 10.01 -18.90
N CYS A 74 -23.68 11.13 -19.15
CA CYS A 74 -23.15 11.46 -20.47
C CYS A 74 -22.18 10.39 -21.00
N PHE A 75 -21.24 9.94 -20.16
CA PHE A 75 -20.31 8.87 -20.51
C PHE A 75 -21.02 7.55 -20.82
N GLN A 76 -22.01 7.17 -20.02
CA GLN A 76 -22.80 5.96 -20.24
C GLN A 76 -23.60 6.03 -21.54
N SER A 77 -24.19 7.19 -21.86
CA SER A 77 -24.91 7.42 -23.11
C SER A 77 -23.98 7.38 -24.33
N ALA A 78 -22.79 7.97 -24.24
CA ALA A 78 -21.85 8.03 -25.36
C ALA A 78 -21.13 6.70 -25.62
N SER A 79 -20.71 6.00 -24.56
CA SER A 79 -19.94 4.75 -24.65
C SER A 79 -20.79 3.48 -24.73
N GLY A 80 -22.06 3.56 -24.30
CA GLY A 80 -22.90 2.39 -24.07
C GLY A 80 -22.53 1.57 -22.83
N ALA A 81 -21.47 1.96 -22.10
CA ALA A 81 -21.09 1.32 -20.85
C ALA A 81 -22.09 1.63 -19.73
N LYS A 82 -22.16 0.77 -18.71
CA LYS A 82 -23.00 0.99 -17.53
C LYS A 82 -22.21 0.93 -16.23
N VAL A 83 -22.42 1.92 -15.36
CA VAL A 83 -21.85 1.91 -14.01
C VAL A 83 -22.49 0.78 -13.20
N ASN A 84 -21.65 -0.07 -12.60
CA ASN A 84 -22.12 -1.09 -11.68
C ASN A 84 -22.27 -0.50 -10.28
N TYR A 85 -23.43 0.07 -9.98
CA TYR A 85 -23.72 0.69 -8.68
C TYR A 85 -23.63 -0.29 -7.49
N LYS A 86 -23.87 -1.59 -7.70
CA LYS A 86 -23.71 -2.61 -6.64
C LYS A 86 -22.25 -2.81 -6.23
N LYS A 87 -21.32 -2.64 -7.17
CA LYS A 87 -19.88 -2.72 -6.90
C LYS A 87 -19.27 -1.37 -6.55
N SER A 88 -19.95 -0.28 -6.91
CA SER A 88 -19.43 1.07 -6.74
C SER A 88 -19.78 1.64 -5.38
N LYS A 89 -18.78 2.22 -4.71
CA LYS A 89 -18.89 2.62 -3.30
C LYS A 89 -18.37 4.03 -3.12
N ILE A 90 -18.96 4.76 -2.17
CA ILE A 90 -18.47 6.07 -1.74
C ILE A 90 -17.81 5.91 -0.38
N LEU A 91 -16.56 6.33 -0.28
CA LEU A 91 -15.83 6.48 0.98
C LEU A 91 -15.72 7.96 1.28
N ILE A 92 -16.23 8.38 2.44
CA ILE A 92 -16.08 9.77 2.90
C ILE A 92 -14.82 9.86 3.73
N LEU A 93 -13.92 10.74 3.34
CA LEU A 93 -12.63 10.97 3.93
C LEU A 93 -12.66 12.30 4.68
N GLY A 94 -12.11 12.33 5.90
CA GLY A 94 -12.10 13.52 6.75
C GLY A 94 -12.97 13.38 8.01
N LYS A 95 -13.49 14.50 8.51
CA LYS A 95 -14.09 14.61 9.85
C LYS A 95 -15.56 14.16 9.92
N TYR A 96 -16.26 14.05 8.79
CA TYR A 96 -17.62 13.55 8.75
C TYR A 96 -17.74 12.17 9.40
N SER A 97 -18.37 12.13 10.57
CA SER A 97 -18.79 10.89 11.23
C SER A 97 -19.99 10.27 10.53
N THR A 98 -20.84 11.09 9.91
CA THR A 98 -22.06 10.70 9.21
C THR A 98 -22.11 11.31 7.80
N PRO A 99 -22.52 10.53 6.78
CA PRO A 99 -22.69 11.03 5.43
C PRO A 99 -23.78 12.10 5.34
N PRO A 100 -23.62 13.13 4.49
CA PRO A 100 -24.71 14.05 4.19
C PRO A 100 -25.93 13.32 3.60
N ASN A 101 -27.14 13.77 3.93
CA ASN A 101 -28.39 13.11 3.51
C ASN A 101 -28.52 12.97 1.99
N TRP A 102 -28.08 13.99 1.23
CA TRP A 102 -28.12 13.97 -0.23
C TRP A 102 -27.21 12.89 -0.84
N LEU A 103 -26.09 12.57 -0.18
CA LEU A 103 -25.16 11.54 -0.61
C LEU A 103 -25.72 10.14 -0.27
N ALA A 104 -26.33 10.01 0.91
CA ALA A 104 -26.94 8.76 1.39
C ALA A 104 -28.16 8.33 0.55
N ASN A 105 -28.87 9.29 -0.05
CA ASN A 105 -30.02 9.04 -0.92
C ASN A 105 -29.64 8.79 -2.39
N GLY A 106 -28.35 8.83 -2.72
CA GLY A 106 -27.84 8.59 -4.08
C GLY A 106 -27.82 7.11 -4.47
N PRO A 107 -27.48 6.80 -5.74
CA PRO A 107 -27.48 5.43 -6.27
C PRO A 107 -26.29 4.59 -5.78
N PHE A 108 -25.30 5.20 -5.12
CA PHE A 108 -24.10 4.53 -4.66
C PHE A 108 -24.23 4.07 -3.20
N LEU A 109 -23.56 2.97 -2.87
CA LEU A 109 -23.40 2.57 -1.47
C LEU A 109 -22.41 3.50 -0.77
N VAL A 110 -22.90 4.32 0.15
CA VAL A 110 -22.05 5.15 1.01
C VAL A 110 -21.57 4.33 2.20
N LEU A 111 -20.25 4.24 2.36
CA LEU A 111 -19.61 3.57 3.48
C LEU A 111 -19.38 4.54 4.63
N GLY A 112 -19.77 4.12 5.83
CA GLY A 112 -19.49 4.87 7.07
C GLY A 112 -18.02 4.81 7.46
N ARG A 113 -17.63 5.63 8.45
CA ARG A 113 -16.23 5.86 8.86
C ARG A 113 -15.43 4.59 9.19
N CYS A 114 -16.07 3.56 9.75
CA CYS A 114 -15.44 2.29 10.14
C CYS A 114 -15.71 1.16 9.14
N GLN A 115 -16.38 1.44 8.02
CA GLN A 115 -16.65 0.46 6.99
C GLN A 115 -15.56 0.54 5.91
N ALA A 116 -15.12 -0.62 5.47
CA ALA A 116 -14.01 -0.73 4.53
C ALA A 116 -14.50 -1.27 3.17
N ALA A 117 -13.99 -0.67 2.10
CA ALA A 117 -14.10 -1.22 0.75
C ALA A 117 -12.82 -1.99 0.42
N ARG A 118 -12.95 -3.03 -0.40
CA ARG A 118 -11.78 -3.64 -1.04
C ARG A 118 -11.50 -2.87 -2.32
N ASP A 119 -10.28 -2.39 -2.47
CA ASP A 119 -9.79 -1.76 -3.69
C ASP A 119 -8.39 -2.32 -4.00
N LEU A 120 -8.16 -2.73 -5.24
CA LEU A 120 -6.92 -3.39 -5.71
C LEU A 120 -6.40 -4.55 -4.82
N GLY A 121 -7.27 -5.19 -4.03
CA GLY A 121 -6.89 -6.28 -3.13
C GLY A 121 -6.54 -5.86 -1.70
N VAL A 122 -6.57 -4.57 -1.38
CA VAL A 122 -6.35 -4.03 -0.02
C VAL A 122 -7.64 -3.39 0.48
N MET A 123 -7.83 -3.37 1.80
CA MET A 123 -8.97 -2.72 2.43
C MET A 123 -8.68 -1.23 2.58
N VAL A 124 -9.60 -0.38 2.10
CA VAL A 124 -9.55 1.08 2.20
C VAL A 124 -10.76 1.54 3.02
N ALA A 125 -10.51 2.37 4.03
CA ALA A 125 -11.55 2.99 4.85
C ALA A 125 -11.07 4.34 5.39
N SER A 126 -12.02 5.17 5.83
CA SER A 126 -11.76 6.46 6.47
C SER A 126 -11.13 6.31 7.84
N ASN A 127 -11.41 5.22 8.55
CA ASN A 127 -10.75 4.87 9.80
C ASN A 127 -10.59 3.35 9.89
N LEU A 128 -9.64 2.82 9.15
CA LEU A 128 -9.35 1.39 9.15
C LEU A 128 -8.54 1.03 10.38
N LYS A 129 -9.06 0.14 11.24
CA LYS A 129 -8.19 -0.44 12.26
C LYS A 129 -7.13 -1.27 11.55
N PRO A 130 -5.85 -1.20 11.97
CA PRO A 130 -4.79 -1.93 11.28
C PRO A 130 -4.95 -3.45 11.31
N GLN A 131 -5.78 -3.99 12.21
CA GLN A 131 -6.17 -5.40 12.22
C GLN A 131 -7.07 -5.76 11.03
N ASP A 132 -8.00 -4.87 10.68
CA ASP A 132 -8.98 -5.05 9.61
C ASP A 132 -8.33 -4.91 8.23
N ALA A 133 -7.25 -4.12 8.14
CA ALA A 133 -6.47 -3.95 6.92
C ALA A 133 -5.91 -5.26 6.36
N TRP A 134 -5.57 -6.20 7.25
CA TRP A 134 -4.98 -7.49 6.90
C TRP A 134 -5.98 -8.64 6.89
N ALA A 135 -7.19 -8.46 7.45
CA ALA A 135 -8.16 -9.53 7.64
C ALA A 135 -8.49 -10.25 6.32
N HIS A 136 -8.76 -9.48 5.25
CA HIS A 136 -9.05 -10.04 3.93
C HIS A 136 -7.84 -10.80 3.33
N THR A 137 -6.64 -10.22 3.39
CA THR A 137 -5.42 -10.85 2.88
C THR A 137 -5.12 -12.16 3.62
N LEU A 138 -5.24 -12.15 4.94
CA LEU A 138 -5.05 -13.34 5.79
C LEU A 138 -6.09 -14.43 5.47
N ALA A 139 -7.36 -14.05 5.31
CA ALA A 139 -8.42 -14.98 4.92
C ALA A 139 -8.18 -15.58 3.53
N SER A 140 -7.76 -14.76 2.56
CA SER A 140 -7.44 -15.21 1.21
C SER A 140 -6.25 -16.17 1.18
N ILE A 141 -5.19 -15.88 1.96
CA ILE A 141 -4.07 -16.79 2.13
C ILE A 141 -4.55 -18.09 2.78
N SER A 142 -5.27 -18.01 3.90
CA SER A 142 -5.80 -19.18 4.61
C SER A 142 -6.62 -20.10 3.70
N ALA A 143 -7.56 -19.55 2.94
CA ALA A 143 -8.37 -20.32 1.98
C ALA A 143 -7.53 -20.96 0.88
N HIS A 144 -6.50 -20.27 0.39
CA HIS A 144 -5.58 -20.83 -0.60
C HIS A 144 -4.74 -21.96 0.00
N LEU A 145 -4.30 -21.83 1.26
CA LEU A 145 -3.56 -22.88 1.96
C LEU A 145 -4.43 -24.10 2.22
N GLN A 146 -5.71 -23.92 2.57
CA GLN A 146 -6.68 -25.02 2.70
C GLN A 146 -6.83 -25.79 1.38
N SER A 147 -6.98 -25.08 0.26
CA SER A 147 -7.04 -25.72 -1.06
C SER A 147 -5.77 -26.51 -1.43
N LEU A 148 -4.63 -26.20 -0.81
CA LEU A 148 -3.36 -26.87 -1.04
C LEU A 148 -3.09 -27.98 -0.03
N SER A 149 -3.67 -27.92 1.18
CA SER A 149 -3.51 -28.99 2.19
C SER A 149 -4.15 -30.30 1.75
N ASP A 150 -5.19 -30.24 0.91
CA ASP A 150 -5.85 -31.42 0.35
C ASP A 150 -5.04 -32.09 -0.78
N ARG A 151 -3.95 -31.44 -1.22
CA ARG A 151 -3.04 -31.97 -2.23
C ARG A 151 -1.86 -32.62 -1.52
N ASN A 152 -1.54 -33.87 -1.85
CA ASN A 152 -0.37 -34.59 -1.32
C ASN A 152 0.95 -34.01 -1.85
N LEU A 153 1.30 -32.79 -1.42
CA LEU A 153 2.48 -32.07 -1.86
C LEU A 153 3.73 -32.52 -1.10
N SER A 154 4.81 -32.75 -1.82
CA SER A 154 6.13 -32.96 -1.22
C SER A 154 6.57 -31.73 -0.41
N PHE A 155 7.53 -31.90 0.51
CA PHE A 155 8.08 -30.79 1.29
C PHE A 155 8.71 -29.71 0.39
N GLU A 156 9.41 -30.14 -0.66
CA GLU A 156 10.01 -29.27 -1.67
C GLU A 156 8.96 -28.47 -2.45
N SER A 157 7.87 -29.13 -2.86
CA SER A 157 6.75 -28.47 -3.56
C SER A 157 6.10 -27.41 -2.67
N ARG A 158 5.89 -27.71 -1.39
CA ARG A 158 5.36 -26.76 -0.40
C ARG A 158 6.29 -25.58 -0.19
N THR A 159 7.60 -25.82 -0.13
CA THR A 159 8.62 -24.76 -0.04
C THR A 159 8.59 -23.85 -1.26
N THR A 160 8.45 -24.42 -2.45
CA THR A 160 8.35 -23.68 -3.72
C THR A 160 7.09 -22.82 -3.78
N VAL A 161 5.93 -23.39 -3.40
CA VAL A 161 4.67 -22.65 -3.30
C VAL A 161 4.78 -21.48 -2.33
N LEU A 162 5.38 -21.71 -1.17
CA LEU A 162 5.66 -20.67 -0.20
C LEU A 162 6.52 -19.58 -0.85
N ARG A 163 7.72 -19.92 -1.37
CA ARG A 163 8.65 -18.96 -1.98
C ARG A 163 8.02 -18.08 -3.07
N PHE A 164 7.26 -18.64 -4.01
CA PHE A 164 6.82 -17.87 -5.17
C PHE A 164 5.39 -17.34 -5.06
N LEU A 165 4.43 -18.22 -4.74
CA LEU A 165 3.01 -17.86 -4.81
C LEU A 165 2.59 -16.98 -3.65
N ILE A 166 3.00 -17.35 -2.43
CA ILE A 166 2.65 -16.59 -1.23
C ILE A 166 3.38 -15.25 -1.21
N GLN A 167 4.67 -15.21 -1.61
CA GLN A 167 5.42 -13.96 -1.69
C GLN A 167 4.72 -12.95 -2.60
N THR A 168 4.28 -13.42 -3.77
CA THR A 168 3.57 -12.58 -4.75
C THR A 168 2.28 -12.02 -4.16
N LYS A 169 1.50 -12.85 -3.46
CA LYS A 169 0.26 -12.40 -2.79
C LYS A 169 0.50 -11.38 -1.66
N LEU A 170 1.62 -11.49 -0.95
CA LEU A 170 1.99 -10.58 0.14
C LEU A 170 2.64 -9.29 -0.34
N SER A 171 3.32 -9.32 -1.48
CA SER A 171 4.13 -8.20 -1.99
C SER A 171 3.33 -6.90 -2.07
N PHE A 172 2.14 -6.95 -2.69
CA PHE A 172 1.33 -5.75 -2.86
C PHE A 172 0.77 -5.21 -1.52
N PRO A 173 0.09 -6.01 -0.66
CA PRO A 173 -0.36 -5.55 0.64
C PRO A 173 0.76 -5.04 1.56
N VAL A 174 1.91 -5.72 1.62
CA VAL A 174 3.06 -5.30 2.46
C VAL A 174 3.64 -3.97 2.00
N SER A 175 3.61 -3.70 0.69
CA SER A 175 4.08 -2.44 0.11
C SER A 175 3.19 -1.24 0.46
N LEU A 176 1.98 -1.47 0.97
CA LEU A 176 1.01 -0.42 1.31
C LEU A 176 0.84 -0.33 2.83
N VAL A 177 0.46 -1.44 3.45
CA VAL A 177 0.10 -1.49 4.88
C VAL A 177 1.23 -2.11 5.69
N ARG A 178 1.58 -1.51 6.83
CA ARG A 178 2.58 -2.10 7.73
C ARG A 178 2.08 -3.39 8.36
N LEU A 179 2.91 -4.43 8.34
CA LEU A 179 2.73 -5.64 9.14
C LEU A 179 3.05 -5.37 10.62
N ARG A 180 2.09 -5.64 11.50
CA ARG A 180 2.28 -5.63 12.96
C ARG A 180 2.64 -7.03 13.46
N ASN A 181 3.21 -7.09 14.66
CA ASN A 181 3.64 -8.34 15.29
C ASN A 181 2.53 -9.40 15.40
N SER A 182 1.27 -8.99 15.64
CA SER A 182 0.13 -9.91 15.66
C SER A 182 -0.10 -10.56 14.29
N GLN A 183 -0.08 -9.77 13.21
CA GLN A 183 -0.27 -10.27 11.84
C GLN A 183 0.91 -11.12 11.38
N VAL A 184 2.14 -10.75 11.74
CA VAL A 184 3.34 -11.56 11.48
C VAL A 184 3.22 -12.92 12.17
N LYS A 185 2.75 -12.96 13.42
CA LYS A 185 2.51 -14.23 14.14
C LYS A 185 1.48 -15.09 13.41
N THR A 186 0.35 -14.51 13.00
CA THR A 186 -0.70 -15.23 12.25
C THR A 186 -0.18 -15.74 10.90
N LEU A 187 0.56 -14.93 10.14
CA LEU A 187 1.18 -15.34 8.88
C LEU A 187 2.17 -16.49 9.09
N ARG A 188 3.08 -16.36 10.06
CA ARG A 188 4.05 -17.42 10.40
C ARG A 188 3.33 -18.72 10.77
N GLN A 189 2.19 -18.67 11.47
CA GLN A 189 1.39 -19.85 11.78
C GLN A 189 0.79 -20.49 10.53
N LEU A 190 0.14 -19.70 9.68
CA LEU A 190 -0.47 -20.18 8.43
C LEU A 190 0.58 -20.81 7.49
N LEU A 191 1.72 -20.14 7.29
CA LEU A 191 2.75 -20.66 6.39
C LEU A 191 3.46 -21.89 6.95
N ARG A 192 3.58 -21.99 8.28
CA ARG A 192 4.05 -23.22 8.92
C ARG A 192 3.06 -24.37 8.77
N SER A 193 1.75 -24.11 8.82
CA SER A 193 0.81 -25.19 8.61
C SER A 193 0.97 -25.78 7.21
N LEU A 194 1.11 -24.94 6.18
CA LEU A 194 1.41 -25.37 4.82
C LEU A 194 2.71 -26.19 4.77
N LEU A 195 3.82 -25.62 5.22
CA LEU A 195 5.14 -26.22 5.01
C LEU A 195 5.30 -27.55 5.77
N TRP A 196 4.62 -27.74 6.90
CA TRP A 196 4.62 -29.01 7.66
C TRP A 196 3.47 -29.94 7.29
N GLY A 197 2.58 -29.54 6.38
CA GLY A 197 1.48 -30.37 5.87
C GLY A 197 0.42 -30.59 6.94
N LEU A 198 0.20 -29.56 7.75
CA LEU A 198 -0.84 -29.46 8.75
C LEU A 198 -2.02 -28.69 8.15
N GLY A 199 -3.24 -29.08 8.51
CA GLY A 199 -4.39 -28.21 8.29
C GLY A 199 -4.18 -26.86 8.99
N PRO A 200 -4.80 -25.76 8.52
CA PRO A 200 -4.60 -24.41 9.10
C PRO A 200 -4.94 -24.30 10.59
N THR A 201 -5.76 -25.22 11.12
CA THR A 201 -6.17 -25.30 12.52
C THR A 201 -5.49 -26.44 13.28
N ASP A 202 -4.71 -27.27 12.59
CA ASP A 202 -4.08 -28.46 13.17
C ASP A 202 -2.77 -28.07 13.88
N LYS A 203 -2.77 -28.22 15.21
CA LYS A 203 -1.63 -27.95 16.10
C LYS A 203 -0.86 -29.22 16.47
N SER A 204 -1.19 -30.37 15.88
CA SER A 204 -0.66 -31.68 16.29
C SER A 204 0.84 -31.84 16.07
N LYS A 205 1.42 -31.21 15.03
CA LYS A 205 2.87 -31.22 14.82
C LYS A 205 3.47 -29.88 15.22
N THR A 206 4.47 -29.94 16.09
CA THR A 206 5.28 -28.79 16.45
C THR A 206 6.26 -28.47 15.31
N PRO A 207 6.34 -27.20 14.87
CA PRO A 207 7.36 -26.80 13.91
C PRO A 207 8.75 -26.97 14.56
N LEU A 208 9.57 -27.84 13.97
CA LEU A 208 10.89 -28.21 14.50
C LEU A 208 11.97 -27.13 14.32
N VAL A 209 11.70 -26.12 13.49
CA VAL A 209 12.68 -25.12 13.05
C VAL A 209 12.13 -23.70 13.24
N SER A 210 12.98 -22.79 13.74
CA SER A 210 12.63 -21.37 13.91
C SER A 210 12.39 -20.72 12.55
N TRP A 211 11.52 -19.69 12.49
CA TRP A 211 11.22 -19.02 11.22
C TRP A 211 12.45 -18.28 10.70
N ASP A 212 13.22 -17.73 11.64
CA ASP A 212 14.42 -16.96 11.33
C ASP A 212 15.50 -17.87 10.69
N TYR A 213 15.61 -19.13 11.12
CA TYR A 213 16.48 -20.11 10.44
C TYR A 213 15.96 -20.51 9.05
N LEU A 214 14.64 -20.70 8.90
CA LEU A 214 14.05 -20.97 7.57
C LEU A 214 14.31 -19.82 6.59
N ALA A 215 14.39 -18.59 7.10
CA ALA A 215 14.61 -17.40 6.30
C ALA A 215 16.05 -17.23 5.80
N LEU A 216 17.00 -17.97 6.38
CA LEU A 216 18.39 -17.95 5.92
C LEU A 216 18.52 -18.43 4.47
N PRO A 217 19.55 -17.97 3.74
CA PRO A 217 19.86 -18.47 2.40
C PRO A 217 19.99 -20.00 2.36
N THR A 218 19.70 -20.60 1.20
CA THR A 218 19.90 -22.05 1.01
C THR A 218 21.35 -22.48 1.16
N SER A 219 22.30 -21.58 0.89
CA SER A 219 23.74 -21.79 1.14
C SER A 219 24.10 -21.93 2.62
N GLU A 220 23.27 -21.37 3.51
CA GLU A 220 23.43 -21.43 4.97
C GLU A 220 22.55 -22.51 5.61
N GLY A 221 21.97 -23.41 4.80
CA GLY A 221 21.11 -24.49 5.28
C GLY A 221 19.67 -24.06 5.60
N GLY A 222 19.29 -22.82 5.28
CA GLY A 222 17.92 -22.33 5.38
C GLY A 222 17.05 -22.70 4.17
N LEU A 223 15.80 -22.24 4.19
CA LEU A 223 14.87 -22.38 3.08
C LEU A 223 14.72 -21.10 2.27
N GLY A 224 15.56 -20.07 2.44
CA GLY A 224 15.49 -18.83 1.67
C GLY A 224 14.09 -18.22 1.60
N VAL A 225 13.27 -18.45 2.64
CA VAL A 225 11.97 -17.77 2.76
C VAL A 225 12.21 -16.36 3.27
N TRP A 226 11.30 -15.44 3.02
CA TRP A 226 11.53 -14.07 3.45
C TRP A 226 11.30 -13.92 4.96
N ASP A 227 12.10 -13.05 5.58
CA ASP A 227 11.73 -12.46 6.85
C ASP A 227 10.73 -11.32 6.63
N PHE A 228 9.63 -11.30 7.37
CA PHE A 228 8.54 -10.33 7.17
C PHE A 228 8.95 -8.89 7.49
N HIS A 229 9.88 -8.70 8.44
CA HIS A 229 10.35 -7.38 8.80
C HIS A 229 11.24 -6.83 7.68
N ASN A 230 12.25 -7.60 7.27
CA ASN A 230 13.14 -7.22 6.17
C ASN A 230 12.38 -7.07 4.85
N PHE A 231 11.40 -7.93 4.58
CA PHE A 231 10.53 -7.84 3.41
C PHE A 231 9.75 -6.52 3.38
N GLY A 232 9.21 -6.11 4.53
CA GLY A 232 8.52 -4.83 4.68
C GLY A 232 9.44 -3.62 4.54
N LEU A 233 10.67 -3.71 5.05
CA LEU A 233 11.68 -2.64 4.89
C LEU A 233 12.13 -2.50 3.43
N ALA A 234 12.36 -3.61 2.74
CA ALA A 234 12.79 -3.61 1.34
C ALA A 234 11.79 -2.89 0.42
N PHE A 235 10.49 -3.06 0.62
CA PHE A 235 9.49 -2.30 -0.14
C PHE A 235 9.54 -0.80 0.13
N ILE A 236 9.75 -0.41 1.38
CA ILE A 236 9.87 1.01 1.73
C ILE A 236 11.15 1.60 1.13
N ALA A 237 12.28 0.89 1.22
CA ALA A 237 13.52 1.28 0.57
C ALA A 237 13.36 1.46 -0.95
N LYS A 238 12.58 0.57 -1.60
CA LYS A 238 12.22 0.72 -3.01
C LYS A 238 11.49 2.05 -3.28
N TYR A 239 10.53 2.44 -2.43
CA TYR A 239 9.87 3.74 -2.59
C TYR A 239 10.80 4.91 -2.35
N VAL A 240 11.73 4.82 -1.40
CA VAL A 240 12.75 5.87 -1.22
C VAL A 240 13.61 5.99 -2.48
N GLY A 241 14.03 4.87 -3.07
CA GLY A 241 14.73 4.87 -4.35
C GLY A 241 13.89 5.49 -5.48
N SER A 242 12.60 5.16 -5.56
CA SER A 242 11.67 5.79 -6.51
C SER A 242 11.51 7.29 -6.26
N LEU A 243 11.47 7.76 -5.01
CA LEU A 243 11.39 9.19 -4.69
C LEU A 243 12.59 9.96 -5.24
N LEU A 244 13.77 9.35 -5.17
CA LEU A 244 15.05 9.92 -5.61
C LEU A 244 15.26 9.81 -7.12
N THR A 245 14.57 8.91 -7.81
CA THR A 245 14.77 8.66 -9.25
C THR A 245 13.62 9.17 -10.12
N ASP A 246 12.39 9.12 -9.61
CA ASP A 246 11.21 9.58 -10.32
C ASP A 246 11.29 11.09 -10.62
N PRO A 247 10.67 11.54 -11.72
CA PRO A 247 10.55 12.96 -12.03
C PRO A 247 9.86 13.73 -10.89
N PRO A 248 10.31 14.94 -10.55
CA PRO A 248 9.76 15.72 -9.42
C PRO A 248 8.31 16.17 -9.64
N ASP A 249 7.85 16.17 -10.89
CA ASP A 249 6.51 16.49 -11.36
C ASP A 249 5.54 15.30 -11.32
N ALA A 250 6.01 14.08 -11.02
CA ALA A 250 5.13 12.97 -10.73
C ALA A 250 4.25 13.29 -9.49
N SER A 251 3.01 12.79 -9.49
CA SER A 251 2.01 13.16 -8.48
C SER A 251 2.42 12.80 -7.04
N TRP A 252 3.01 11.64 -6.83
CA TRP A 252 3.37 11.17 -5.49
C TRP A 252 4.68 11.76 -4.94
N PRO A 253 5.78 11.95 -5.71
CA PRO A 253 6.95 12.68 -5.25
C PRO A 253 6.63 14.15 -5.01
N CYS A 254 5.89 14.79 -5.91
CA CYS A 254 5.46 16.17 -5.73
C CYS A 254 4.69 16.34 -4.40
N LEU A 255 3.80 15.39 -4.09
CA LEU A 255 3.05 15.40 -2.84
C LEU A 255 3.99 15.27 -1.64
N PHE A 256 4.90 14.31 -1.67
CA PHE A 256 5.90 14.15 -0.60
C PHE A 256 6.69 15.44 -0.35
N TRP A 257 7.26 16.03 -1.41
CA TRP A 257 8.04 17.26 -1.32
C TRP A 257 7.22 18.47 -0.90
N SER A 258 5.92 18.49 -1.21
CA SER A 258 5.02 19.56 -0.79
C SER A 258 4.72 19.52 0.71
N LEU A 259 4.59 18.31 1.28
CA LEU A 259 4.29 18.10 2.70
C LEU A 259 5.50 18.35 3.58
N CYS A 260 6.69 17.98 3.09
CA CYS A 260 7.94 18.21 3.78
C CYS A 260 8.56 19.58 3.47
N ARG A 261 7.84 20.50 2.81
CA ARG A 261 8.40 21.79 2.34
C ARG A 261 8.98 22.64 3.46
N ASP A 262 8.38 22.59 4.64
CA ASP A 262 8.82 23.35 5.81
C ASP A 262 10.15 22.81 6.38
N ASP A 263 10.44 21.52 6.14
CA ASP A 263 11.65 20.83 6.60
C ASP A 263 12.71 20.65 5.49
N ILE A 264 12.29 20.66 4.22
CA ILE A 264 13.13 20.38 3.04
C ILE A 264 12.75 21.34 1.90
N ARG A 265 13.72 22.03 1.30
CA ARG A 265 13.48 22.96 0.18
C ARG A 265 13.33 22.25 -1.18
N ARG A 266 12.99 20.95 -1.17
CA ARG A 266 12.69 20.07 -2.32
C ARG A 266 13.90 19.55 -3.11
N THR A 267 15.12 19.62 -2.56
CA THR A 267 16.29 19.03 -3.25
C THR A 267 16.54 17.60 -2.78
N LYS A 268 16.97 16.73 -3.72
CA LYS A 268 17.30 15.33 -3.42
C LYS A 268 18.47 15.27 -2.45
N GLU A 269 19.43 16.18 -2.63
CA GLU A 269 20.64 16.33 -1.83
C GLU A 269 20.30 16.67 -0.38
N GLU A 270 19.38 17.61 -0.13
CA GLU A 270 18.92 17.91 1.24
C GLU A 270 18.26 16.69 1.89
N PHE A 271 17.44 15.93 1.16
CA PHE A 271 16.81 14.74 1.71
C PHE A 271 17.80 13.64 2.10
N LEU A 272 18.84 13.46 1.28
CA LEU A 272 19.94 12.54 1.60
C LEU A 272 20.73 13.00 2.83
N LEU A 273 20.80 14.31 3.07
CA LEU A 273 21.58 14.92 4.15
C LEU A 273 20.79 15.23 5.42
N LEU A 274 19.46 15.13 5.42
CA LEU A 274 18.60 15.39 6.59
C LEU A 274 19.06 14.67 7.85
N ALA A 275 19.36 15.44 8.89
CA ALA A 275 19.71 14.93 10.21
C ALA A 275 18.47 14.67 11.09
N THR A 276 17.30 15.14 10.67
CA THR A 276 16.05 15.10 11.45
C THR A 276 14.91 14.63 10.56
N SER A 277 14.07 13.72 11.07
CA SER A 277 12.89 13.22 10.36
C SER A 277 11.86 14.35 10.12
N PRO A 278 11.54 14.70 8.86
CA PRO A 278 10.52 15.69 8.55
C PRO A 278 9.15 15.37 9.16
N SER A 279 8.38 16.40 9.47
CA SER A 279 6.96 16.27 9.78
C SER A 279 6.21 15.86 8.51
N THR A 280 5.44 14.78 8.58
CA THR A 280 4.62 14.32 7.44
C THR A 280 3.15 14.69 7.59
N GLN A 281 2.84 15.66 8.45
CA GLN A 281 1.46 16.09 8.76
C GLN A 281 0.52 14.90 9.07
N GLY A 282 1.08 13.88 9.72
CA GLY A 282 0.36 12.67 10.10
C GLY A 282 0.36 11.55 9.05
N LEU A 283 0.89 11.74 7.83
CA LEU A 283 0.96 10.69 6.79
C LEU A 283 1.92 9.55 7.18
N LEU A 284 1.35 8.44 7.67
CA LEU A 284 2.04 7.25 8.20
C LEU A 284 2.94 6.57 7.18
N PHE A 285 2.53 6.51 5.91
CA PHE A 285 3.38 5.93 4.86
C PHE A 285 4.67 6.75 4.69
N PHE A 286 4.56 8.07 4.51
CA PHE A 286 5.72 8.95 4.36
C PHE A 286 6.56 8.99 5.64
N ALA A 287 5.92 9.00 6.82
CA ALA A 287 6.64 8.92 8.10
C ALA A 287 7.44 7.61 8.19
N ARG A 288 6.88 6.50 7.70
CA ARG A 288 7.56 5.22 7.63
C ARG A 288 8.70 5.25 6.61
N MET A 289 8.52 5.87 5.45
CA MET A 289 9.59 6.04 4.46
C MET A 289 10.78 6.78 5.07
N ILE A 290 10.53 7.92 5.72
CA ILE A 290 11.56 8.71 6.38
C ILE A 290 12.27 7.88 7.45
N ARG A 291 11.54 7.23 8.37
CA ARG A 291 12.16 6.41 9.42
C ARG A 291 12.98 5.25 8.86
N THR A 292 12.48 4.58 7.82
CA THR A 292 13.23 3.49 7.17
C THR A 292 14.46 4.02 6.44
N TRP A 293 14.39 5.22 5.88
CA TRP A 293 15.55 5.90 5.32
C TRP A 293 16.57 6.26 6.40
N ASP A 294 16.13 6.80 7.54
CA ASP A 294 16.99 7.11 8.68
C ASP A 294 17.68 5.85 9.22
N ASP A 295 16.93 4.77 9.42
CA ASP A 295 17.45 3.46 9.84
C ASP A 295 18.48 2.93 8.82
N PHE A 296 18.20 3.07 7.52
CA PHE A 296 19.09 2.65 6.44
C PHE A 296 20.36 3.51 6.41
N ARG A 297 20.25 4.82 6.54
CA ARG A 297 21.38 5.76 6.59
C ARG A 297 22.28 5.47 7.79
N LEU A 298 21.70 5.28 8.98
CA LEU A 298 22.46 4.87 10.16
C LEU A 298 23.15 3.53 9.94
N SER A 299 22.51 2.58 9.26
CA SER A 299 23.14 1.28 8.93
C SER A 299 24.26 1.36 7.88
N LEU A 300 24.20 2.34 6.97
CA LEU A 300 25.27 2.65 6.02
C LEU A 300 26.47 3.26 6.74
N GLU A 301 26.22 4.21 7.64
CA GLU A 301 27.24 4.82 8.51
C GLU A 301 27.87 3.77 9.46
N LEU A 302 27.11 2.75 9.87
CA LEU A 302 27.54 1.67 10.77
C LEU A 302 27.99 0.36 10.08
N ARG A 303 27.94 0.26 8.74
CA ARG A 303 28.32 -0.91 7.91
C ARG A 303 27.81 -2.29 8.39
N SER A 304 26.49 -2.56 8.36
CA SER A 304 26.00 -3.96 8.45
C SER A 304 24.55 -4.22 7.98
N LEU A 305 24.25 -4.22 6.68
CA LEU A 305 23.02 -4.85 6.16
C LEU A 305 23.24 -5.55 4.81
N SER A 306 22.49 -6.62 4.54
CA SER A 306 22.40 -7.30 3.24
C SER A 306 20.97 -7.76 3.01
N PHE A 307 20.43 -7.55 1.81
CA PHE A 307 19.05 -7.90 1.45
C PHE A 307 19.02 -8.80 0.23
N SER A 308 18.08 -9.76 0.16
CA SER A 308 17.89 -10.59 -1.04
C SER A 308 16.49 -10.37 -1.63
N PHE A 309 16.43 -10.11 -2.94
CA PHE A 309 15.18 -10.01 -3.70
C PHE A 309 15.40 -10.43 -5.16
N GLY A 310 14.51 -11.27 -5.70
CA GLY A 310 14.49 -11.60 -7.13
C GLY A 310 15.68 -12.41 -7.66
N GLY A 311 16.26 -13.29 -6.83
CA GLY A 311 17.43 -14.10 -7.23
C GLY A 311 18.78 -13.38 -7.11
N GLY A 312 18.79 -12.10 -6.73
CA GLY A 312 20.00 -11.35 -6.38
C GLY A 312 20.14 -11.14 -4.87
N THR A 313 21.38 -11.24 -4.37
CA THR A 313 21.78 -10.80 -3.03
C THR A 313 22.38 -9.41 -3.17
N TRP A 314 21.66 -8.41 -2.66
CA TRP A 314 22.10 -7.02 -2.59
C TRP A 314 22.85 -6.83 -1.29
N SER A 315 24.18 -6.83 -1.36
CA SER A 315 25.03 -6.39 -0.26
C SER A 315 25.17 -4.88 -0.31
N VAL A 316 25.18 -4.24 0.86
CA VAL A 316 25.25 -2.78 1.03
C VAL A 316 26.35 -2.04 0.21
N PRO A 317 27.52 -2.62 -0.12
CA PRO A 317 28.49 -1.93 -0.97
C PRO A 317 27.96 -1.58 -2.38
N LEU A 318 27.16 -2.46 -3.00
CA LEU A 318 26.74 -2.30 -4.40
C LEU A 318 25.73 -1.17 -4.62
N LEU A 319 24.91 -0.83 -3.62
CA LEU A 319 23.95 0.28 -3.74
C LEU A 319 24.66 1.62 -3.55
N ALA A 320 25.56 1.75 -2.57
CA ALA A 320 26.29 2.99 -2.32
C ALA A 320 27.18 3.39 -3.51
N ASP A 321 27.91 2.43 -4.11
CA ASP A 321 28.76 2.70 -5.27
C ASP A 321 27.93 3.09 -6.50
N SER A 322 26.77 2.46 -6.72
CA SER A 322 25.87 2.82 -7.84
C SER A 322 25.21 4.20 -7.72
N PHE A 323 25.05 4.74 -6.50
CA PHE A 323 24.50 6.08 -6.26
C PHE A 323 25.58 7.17 -6.31
N LEU A 324 26.85 6.84 -6.04
CA LEU A 324 27.97 7.79 -6.04
C LEU A 324 28.73 7.85 -7.37
N GLU A 325 28.70 6.79 -8.18
CA GLU A 325 29.35 6.77 -9.51
C GLU A 325 28.49 7.41 -10.62
N GLY A 326 27.28 7.89 -10.30
CA GLY A 326 26.37 8.57 -11.22
C GLY A 326 26.50 10.09 -11.30
N SER A 327 27.53 10.69 -10.69
CA SER A 327 27.83 12.12 -10.77
C SER A 327 28.85 12.44 -11.85
#